data_AF-W5LWM9-F1
#
_entry.id   AF-W5LWM9-F1
#
_cell.length_a   1.000
_cell.length_b   1.000
_cell.length_c   1.000
_cell.angle_alpha   90.00
_cell.angle_beta   90.00
_cell.angle_gamma   90.00
#
_symmetry.space_group_name_H-M   'P 1'
#
loop_
_entity.id
_entity.type
_entity.pdbx_description
1 polymer ?
#
loop_
_entity_poly.entity_id
_entity_poly.type
_entity_poly.pdbx_seq_one_letter_code
_entity_poly.pdbx_strand_id
1 'polypeptide(L)'
;MTAAAAGAVGRVAAGPTSLARFRGALVGAVLGDCIGGEFEGAEEVPLDRVLQHLNSMEQENRGDAVLQYSDDTAMTRCVVQSLLTRGEFDQVDLAHR
;
A
#
# COMPACT_ATOMS: atom_id res chain seq x y z
N MET A 1 12.70 -20.22 -34.30
CA MET A 1 13.47 -20.04 -33.06
C MET A 1 13.23 -18.64 -32.55
N THR A 2 12.52 -18.51 -31.42
CA THR A 2 12.78 -17.51 -30.36
C THR A 2 11.76 -17.76 -29.24
N ALA A 3 12.21 -18.48 -28.21
CA ALA A 3 11.50 -18.55 -26.94
C ALA A 3 11.84 -17.28 -26.16
N ALA A 4 10.83 -16.54 -25.72
CA ALA A 4 11.02 -15.45 -24.77
C ALA A 4 11.41 -16.05 -23.42
N ALA A 5 12.56 -15.66 -22.89
CA ALA A 5 13.02 -16.07 -21.57
C ALA A 5 12.12 -15.42 -20.51
N ALA A 6 11.31 -16.24 -19.84
CA ALA A 6 10.66 -15.85 -18.60
C ALA A 6 11.75 -15.59 -17.56
N GLY A 7 11.92 -14.34 -17.15
CA GLY A 7 12.83 -13.96 -16.08
C GLY A 7 12.41 -14.67 -14.80
N ALA A 8 13.28 -15.54 -14.29
CA ALA A 8 13.08 -16.21 -13.02
C ALA A 8 13.16 -15.17 -11.88
N VAL A 9 12.01 -14.74 -11.38
CA VAL A 9 11.91 -14.05 -10.09
C VAL A 9 12.39 -15.05 -9.04
N GLY A 10 13.56 -14.78 -8.46
CA GLY A 10 14.15 -15.63 -7.43
C GLY A 10 13.16 -15.84 -6.29
N ARG A 11 12.83 -17.10 -6.00
CA ARG A 11 12.03 -17.46 -4.83
C ARG A 11 12.85 -17.16 -3.58
N VAL A 12 12.57 -16.03 -2.94
CA VAL A 12 12.97 -15.82 -1.55
C VAL A 12 12.27 -16.90 -0.73
N ALA A 13 13.03 -17.76 -0.06
CA ALA A 13 12.48 -18.73 0.86
C ALA A 13 11.81 -17.97 2.02
N ALA A 14 10.49 -17.80 1.93
CA ALA A 14 9.72 -17.21 3.01
C ALA A 14 9.63 -18.23 4.15
N GLY A 15 10.18 -17.89 5.32
CA GLY A 15 9.76 -18.52 6.57
C GLY A 15 8.24 -18.37 6.76
N PRO A 16 7.61 -19.11 7.70
CA PRO A 16 6.17 -19.09 7.88
C PRO A 16 5.68 -17.64 8.04
N THR A 17 4.94 -17.17 7.04
CA THR A 17 4.43 -15.80 7.02
C THR A 17 3.15 -15.80 7.85
N SER A 18 3.17 -15.13 9.00
CA SER A 18 1.98 -15.09 9.84
C SER A 18 0.91 -14.20 9.20
N LEU A 19 -0.36 -14.53 9.43
CA LEU A 19 -1.50 -13.69 9.05
C LEU A 19 -1.35 -12.26 9.60
N ALA A 20 -0.75 -12.12 10.79
CA ALA A 20 -0.46 -10.82 11.39
C ALA A 20 0.48 -9.98 10.53
N ARG A 21 1.54 -10.57 9.94
CA ARG A 21 2.46 -9.85 9.05
C ARG A 21 1.78 -9.43 7.74
N PHE A 22 0.96 -10.29 7.16
CA PHE A 22 0.22 -9.97 5.94
C PHE A 22 -0.75 -8.81 6.15
N ARG A 23 -1.54 -8.87 7.24
CA ARG A 23 -2.44 -7.78 7.63
C ARG A 23 -1.68 -6.50 7.96
N GLY A 24 -0.62 -6.60 8.76
CA GLY A 24 0.21 -5.46 9.14
C GLY A 24 0.81 -4.75 7.94
N ALA A 25 1.24 -5.49 6.91
CA ALA A 25 1.75 -4.89 5.68
C ALA A 25 0.68 -4.09 4.93
N LEU A 26 -0.51 -4.66 4.71
CA LEU A 26 -1.59 -3.98 3.99
C LEU A 26 -2.17 -2.80 4.78
N VAL A 27 -2.35 -2.96 6.09
CA VAL A 27 -2.84 -1.89 6.98
C VAL A 27 -1.81 -0.77 7.10
N GLY A 28 -0.52 -1.11 7.25
CA GLY A 28 0.56 -0.14 7.30
C GLY A 28 0.67 0.65 6.00
N ALA A 29 0.49 0.01 4.84
CA ALA A 29 0.51 0.69 3.54
C ALA A 29 -0.61 1.73 3.43
N VAL A 30 -1.87 1.37 3.72
CA VAL A 30 -2.99 2.32 3.65
C VAL A 30 -2.91 3.41 4.72
N LEU A 31 -2.40 3.11 5.92
CA LEU A 31 -2.15 4.13 6.93
C LEU A 31 -1.09 5.12 6.46
N GLY A 32 0.01 4.62 5.88
CA GLY A 32 1.08 5.46 5.32
C GLY A 32 0.59 6.37 4.21
N ASP A 33 -0.21 5.85 3.28
CA ASP A 33 -0.84 6.61 2.19
C ASP A 33 -1.78 7.71 2.76
N CYS A 34 -2.77 7.32 3.56
CA CYS A 34 -3.77 8.24 4.12
C CYS A 34 -3.16 9.35 5.00
N ILE A 35 -2.14 9.04 5.81
CA ILE A 35 -1.48 10.02 6.68
C ILE A 35 -0.47 10.85 5.88
N GLY A 36 0.24 10.21 4.95
CA GLY A 36 1.30 10.81 4.15
C GLY A 36 0.78 11.84 3.14
N GLY A 37 -0.46 11.70 2.67
CA GLY A 37 -1.08 12.61 1.70
C GLY A 37 -1.12 14.08 2.16
N GLU A 38 -1.18 14.36 3.46
CA GLU A 38 -1.08 15.74 4.00
C GLU A 38 0.27 16.41 3.66
N PHE A 39 1.32 15.61 3.46
CA PHE A 39 2.69 16.07 3.32
C PHE A 39 3.25 15.89 1.90
N GLU A 40 2.44 15.41 0.97
CA GLU A 40 2.86 15.15 -0.41
C GLU A 40 3.35 16.43 -1.10
N GLY A 41 4.46 16.32 -1.85
CA GLY A 41 5.05 17.44 -2.59
C GLY A 41 5.89 18.42 -1.75
N ALA A 42 5.99 18.23 -0.44
CA ALA A 42 6.90 19.00 0.40
C ALA A 42 8.35 18.49 0.26
N GLU A 43 9.31 19.40 0.08
CA GLU A 43 10.74 19.04 0.01
C GLU A 43 11.29 18.60 1.38
N GLU A 44 10.89 19.29 2.45
CA GLU A 44 11.23 18.96 3.83
C GLU A 44 10.01 19.12 4.73
N VAL A 45 9.83 18.15 5.63
CA VAL A 45 8.73 18.15 6.61
C VAL A 45 9.34 18.04 8.01
N PRO A 46 9.25 19.10 8.82
CA PRO A 46 9.69 19.07 10.21
C PRO A 46 8.96 17.99 11.02
N LEU A 47 9.69 17.27 11.88
CA LEU A 47 9.13 16.18 12.69
C LEU A 47 8.00 16.67 13.62
N ASP A 48 8.13 17.86 14.18
CA ASP A 48 7.12 18.49 15.04
C ASP A 48 5.79 18.70 14.30
N ARG A 49 5.83 19.03 13.00
CA ARG A 49 4.63 19.11 12.16
C ARG A 49 3.95 17.75 11.99
N VAL A 50 4.73 16.69 11.76
CA VAL A 50 4.20 15.32 11.66
C VAL A 50 3.56 14.89 12.98
N LEU A 51 4.24 15.12 14.10
CA LEU A 51 3.72 14.79 15.43
C LEU A 51 2.46 15.58 15.77
N GLN A 52 2.39 16.87 15.42
CA GLN A 52 1.19 17.68 15.59
C GLN A 52 0.02 17.13 14.78
N HIS A 53 0.25 16.73 13.53
CA HIS A 53 -0.77 16.12 12.69
C HIS A 53 -1.29 14.80 13.28
N LEU A 54 -0.41 13.91 13.72
CA LEU A 54 -0.79 12.64 14.37
C LEU A 54 -1.57 12.89 15.68
N ASN A 55 -1.07 13.74 16.57
CA ASN A 55 -1.74 14.09 17.83
C ASN A 55 -3.12 14.71 17.61
N SER A 56 -3.32 15.41 16.48
CA SER A 56 -4.61 15.99 16.14
C SER A 56 -5.61 14.94 15.63
N MET A 57 -5.17 13.78 15.14
CA MET A 57 -6.05 12.66 14.75
C MET A 57 -6.58 11.87 15.94
N GLU A 58 -5.83 11.82 17.04
CA GLU A 58 -6.23 11.12 18.26
C GLU A 58 -7.32 11.84 19.06
N GLN A 59 -7.63 13.09 18.70
CA GLN A 59 -8.64 13.90 19.41
C GLN A 59 -10.06 13.56 18.93
N GLU A 60 -10.90 13.05 19.84
CA GLU A 60 -12.28 12.59 19.61
C GLU A 60 -13.23 13.64 19.00
N ASN A 61 -12.86 14.93 18.99
CA ASN A 61 -13.74 16.03 18.60
C ASN A 61 -13.51 16.55 17.16
N ARG A 62 -12.65 15.89 16.37
CA ARG A 62 -12.56 16.11 14.92
C ARG A 62 -13.71 15.40 14.24
N GLY A 63 -14.88 16.04 14.16
CA GLY A 63 -16.03 15.49 13.45
C GLY A 63 -15.61 14.91 12.09
N ASP A 64 -15.95 13.63 11.86
CA ASP A 64 -15.87 12.87 10.60
C ASP A 64 -14.72 13.24 9.62
N ALA A 65 -13.54 13.59 10.13
CA ALA A 65 -12.38 13.86 9.28
C ALA A 65 -11.83 12.53 8.74
N VAL A 66 -12.47 12.00 7.71
CA VAL A 66 -12.08 10.77 7.03
C VAL A 66 -10.88 11.05 6.14
N LEU A 67 -9.74 10.44 6.46
CA LEU A 67 -8.58 10.43 5.57
C LEU A 67 -8.89 9.56 4.36
N GLN A 68 -8.70 10.13 3.17
CA GLN A 68 -8.86 9.42 1.91
C GLN A 68 -7.53 8.83 1.48
N TYR A 69 -7.58 7.64 0.89
CA TYR A 69 -6.41 7.04 0.27
C TYR A 69 -6.17 7.64 -1.13
N SER A 70 -4.93 7.56 -1.62
CA SER A 70 -4.54 8.03 -2.96
C SER A 70 -4.52 6.91 -4.00
N ASP A 71 -3.93 7.20 -5.17
CA ASP A 71 -3.69 6.20 -6.20
C ASP A 71 -2.80 5.04 -5.71
N ASP A 72 -1.95 5.25 -4.70
CA ASP A 72 -1.12 4.18 -4.10
C ASP A 72 -1.97 3.02 -3.57
N THR A 73 -2.96 3.31 -2.71
CA THR A 73 -3.87 2.28 -2.21
C THR A 73 -4.82 1.79 -3.31
N ALA A 74 -5.26 2.66 -4.22
CA ALA A 74 -6.12 2.25 -5.33
C ALA A 74 -5.42 1.19 -6.21
N MET A 75 -4.17 1.44 -6.60
CA MET A 75 -3.35 0.51 -7.37
C MET A 75 -2.99 -0.74 -6.56
N THR A 76 -2.70 -0.61 -5.26
CA THR A 76 -2.50 -1.76 -4.37
C THR A 76 -3.71 -2.68 -4.36
N ARG A 77 -4.93 -2.13 -4.33
CA ARG A 77 -6.17 -2.90 -4.43
C ARG A 77 -6.30 -3.59 -5.79
N CYS A 78 -5.93 -2.94 -6.89
CA CYS A 78 -5.90 -3.57 -8.22
C CYS A 78 -4.96 -4.79 -8.25
N VAL A 79 -3.75 -4.65 -7.69
CA VAL A 79 -2.78 -5.75 -7.56
C VAL A 79 -3.34 -6.92 -6.76
N VAL A 80 -3.84 -6.65 -5.56
CA VAL A 80 -4.40 -7.70 -4.68
C VAL A 80 -5.61 -8.38 -5.33
N GLN A 81 -6.49 -7.61 -5.95
CA GLN A 81 -7.68 -8.15 -6.61
C GLN A 81 -7.32 -9.04 -7.81
N SER A 82 -6.30 -8.68 -8.58
CA SER A 82 -5.80 -9.49 -9.68
C SER A 82 -5.28 -10.84 -9.18
N LEU A 83 -4.41 -10.82 -8.17
CA LEU A 83 -3.84 -12.02 -7.57
C LEU A 83 -4.92 -12.96 -6.99
N LEU A 84 -5.93 -12.39 -6.30
CA LEU A 84 -7.04 -13.17 -5.76
C LEU A 84 -7.95 -13.75 -6.86
N THR A 85 -8.17 -13.01 -7.94
CA THR A 85 -9.05 -13.44 -9.04
C THR A 85 -8.40 -14.50 -9.93
N ARG A 86 -7.11 -14.33 -10.24
CA ARG A 86 -6.37 -15.21 -11.16
C ARG A 86 -5.72 -16.39 -10.46
N GLY A 87 -5.40 -16.26 -9.16
CA GLY A 87 -4.68 -17.29 -8.38
C GLY A 87 -3.19 -17.40 -8.73
N GLU A 88 -2.72 -16.61 -9.69
CA GLU A 88 -1.34 -16.48 -10.13
C GLU A 88 -1.09 -15.04 -10.62
N PHE A 89 0.17 -14.73 -10.94
CA PHE A 89 0.48 -13.42 -11.53
C PHE A 89 0.06 -13.39 -13.00
N ASP A 90 -0.84 -12.48 -13.34
CA ASP A 90 -1.29 -12.22 -14.70
C ASP A 90 -1.15 -10.73 -15.00
N GLN A 91 -0.15 -10.39 -15.81
CA GLN A 91 0.15 -9.02 -16.20
C GLN A 91 -0.93 -8.34 -17.05
N VAL A 92 -1.72 -9.12 -17.81
CA VAL A 92 -2.78 -8.58 -18.67
C VAL A 92 -4.01 -8.27 -17.84
N ASP A 93 -4.38 -9.16 -16.92
CA ASP A 93 -5.46 -8.89 -15.96
C ASP A 93 -5.11 -7.71 -15.06
N LEU A 94 -3.86 -7.64 -14.57
CA LEU A 94 -3.41 -6.52 -13.74
C LEU A 94 -3.49 -5.17 -14.48
N ALA A 95 -3.03 -5.12 -15.74
CA ALA A 95 -3.01 -3.88 -16.52
C ALA A 95 -4.40 -3.36 -16.93
N HIS A 96 -5.44 -4.21 -16.92
CA HIS A 96 -6.81 -3.81 -17.25
C HIS A 96 -7.63 -3.31 -16.05
N ARG A 97 -7.09 -3.36 -14.83
CA ARG A 97 -7.74 -2.90 -13.60
C ARG A 97 -7.40 -1.45 -13.30
#